data_AF-A0A1Y2D3Y8-F1
#
_entry.id   AF-A0A1Y2D3Y8-F1
#
_cell.length_a   1.000
_cell.length_b   1.000
_cell.length_c   1.000
_cell.angle_alpha   90.00
_cell.angle_beta   90.00
_cell.angle_gamma   90.00
#
_symmetry.space_group_name_H-M   'P 1'
#
loop_
_entity.id
_entity.type
_entity.pdbx_description
1 polymer ?
#
loop_
_entity_poly.entity_id
_entity_poly.type
_entity_poly.pdbx_seq_one_letter_code
_entity_poly.pdbx_strand_id
1 'polypeptide(L)'
;MNITKVLLKILKKFVCEKKIILNAIAQGNLHDLSIKTSIEKFNEYSENNNLNIYINLNLITSLNSTANVDNFGFMIETLLRNKKNKYDLYYFDYTYTPILGSYLLDLNDRIPNNLLKIFNSNVLLNECSIEDKLVGLPGYYAYSLFYSNEILLNKYNKTIPKTWNELVNTSKYILEQEKKLNNTDLIAYNGLFNDDEEGICSLYEFIYSCRESVNSPFPDLRSETAIKSLELIKYIKNEIASGIDILSI
;
A
#
# COMPACT_ATOMS: atom_id res chain seq x y z
N MET A 1 -3.68 10.73 -6.18
CA MET A 1 -4.92 11.48 -6.49
C MET A 1 -5.49 11.97 -5.18
N ASN A 2 -5.78 13.27 -5.05
CA ASN A 2 -5.94 13.87 -3.73
C ASN A 2 -7.36 13.60 -3.18
N ILE A 3 -7.50 12.72 -2.17
CA ILE A 3 -8.75 12.45 -1.41
C ILE A 3 -9.46 13.77 -1.06
N THR A 4 -8.66 14.80 -0.77
CA THR A 4 -9.11 16.17 -0.58
C THR A 4 -10.11 16.58 -1.67
N LYS A 5 -9.81 16.45 -2.98
CA LYS A 5 -10.74 16.85 -4.07
C LYS A 5 -12.10 16.14 -4.05
N VAL A 6 -12.16 14.95 -3.47
CA VAL A 6 -13.39 14.13 -3.34
C VAL A 6 -14.24 14.64 -2.20
N LEU A 7 -13.64 14.73 -1.01
CA LEU A 7 -14.25 15.38 0.16
C LEU A 7 -14.76 16.78 -0.19
N LEU A 8 -13.97 17.55 -0.94
CA LEU A 8 -14.32 18.89 -1.41
C LEU A 8 -15.58 18.94 -2.27
N LYS A 9 -15.78 17.99 -3.18
CA LYS A 9 -16.98 17.95 -4.04
C LYS A 9 -18.22 17.47 -3.30
N ILE A 10 -18.07 16.55 -2.35
CA ILE A 10 -19.18 16.06 -1.53
C ILE A 10 -19.65 17.16 -0.57
N LEU A 11 -18.70 17.89 0.05
CA LEU A 11 -19.00 18.82 1.14
C LEU A 11 -19.32 20.25 0.68
N LYS A 12 -18.98 20.63 -0.58
CA LYS A 12 -19.47 21.87 -1.21
C LYS A 12 -20.99 22.02 -1.25
N LYS A 13 -21.73 20.92 -1.14
CA LYS A 13 -23.21 20.93 -1.10
C LYS A 13 -23.77 21.26 0.28
N PHE A 14 -22.93 21.35 1.30
CA PHE A 14 -23.33 21.56 2.69
C PHE A 14 -22.61 22.80 3.24
N VAL A 15 -23.27 23.95 3.22
CA VAL A 15 -22.91 25.06 4.10
C VAL A 15 -23.66 24.81 5.40
N CYS A 16 -22.93 24.45 6.45
CA CYS A 16 -23.54 24.19 7.74
C CYS A 16 -23.54 25.46 8.59
N GLU A 17 -24.71 25.88 9.05
CA GLU A 17 -24.84 27.02 9.99
C GLU A 17 -24.15 26.74 11.34
N LYS A 18 -23.96 25.46 11.68
CA LYS A 18 -23.27 25.00 12.88
C LYS A 18 -21.98 24.28 12.51
N LYS A 19 -20.94 24.50 13.31
CA LYS A 19 -19.66 23.78 13.20
C LYS A 19 -19.89 22.27 13.40
N ILE A 20 -19.56 21.49 12.39
CA ILE A 20 -19.54 20.02 12.42
C ILE A 20 -18.09 19.57 12.62
N ILE A 21 -17.87 18.66 13.57
CA ILE A 21 -16.59 18.00 13.77
C ILE A 21 -16.81 16.50 13.59
N LEU A 22 -16.19 15.93 12.56
CA LEU A 22 -16.16 14.51 12.27
C LEU A 22 -14.92 13.89 12.92
N ASN A 23 -15.07 12.75 13.57
CA ASN A 23 -13.96 12.02 14.17
C ASN A 23 -13.49 10.92 13.24
N ALA A 24 -12.26 11.01 12.77
CA ALA A 24 -11.61 9.96 12.01
C ALA A 24 -10.71 9.10 12.90
N ILE A 25 -10.61 7.80 12.61
CA ILE A 25 -9.59 6.92 13.16
C ILE A 25 -8.72 6.35 12.04
N ALA A 26 -7.41 6.30 12.28
CA ALA A 26 -6.43 5.71 11.38
C ALA A 26 -5.34 4.99 12.18
N GLN A 27 -4.71 4.01 11.55
CA GLN A 27 -3.52 3.36 12.06
C GLN A 27 -2.29 4.22 11.76
N GLY A 28 -1.36 4.24 12.71
CA GLY A 28 -0.09 4.93 12.69
C GLY A 28 1.03 4.12 12.03
N ASN A 29 1.37 4.40 10.77
CA ASN A 29 2.48 3.81 10.03
C ASN A 29 3.20 4.82 9.09
N LEU A 30 4.07 4.35 8.18
CA LEU A 30 4.78 5.20 7.20
C LEU A 30 3.86 6.13 6.38
N HIS A 31 2.56 5.80 6.26
CA HIS A 31 1.58 6.56 5.49
C HIS A 31 0.82 7.62 6.31
N ASP A 32 1.12 7.77 7.60
CA ASP A 32 0.52 8.76 8.51
C ASP A 32 0.57 10.17 7.97
N LEU A 33 1.70 10.51 7.35
CA LEU A 33 1.91 11.83 6.79
C LEU A 33 0.88 12.12 5.68
N SER A 34 0.54 11.12 4.87
CA SER A 34 -0.42 11.29 3.77
C SER A 34 -1.84 11.53 4.29
N ILE A 35 -2.27 10.75 5.29
CA ILE A 35 -3.61 10.90 5.89
C ILE A 35 -3.70 12.23 6.64
N LYS A 36 -2.70 12.52 7.49
CA LYS A 36 -2.63 13.76 8.26
C LYS A 36 -2.64 14.99 7.35
N THR A 37 -1.76 15.04 6.35
CA THR A 37 -1.71 16.15 5.38
C THR A 37 -3.02 16.28 4.59
N SER A 38 -3.69 15.17 4.24
CA SER A 38 -4.98 15.22 3.54
C SER A 38 -6.08 15.85 4.40
N ILE A 39 -6.10 15.53 5.70
CA ILE A 39 -7.05 16.09 6.68
C ILE A 39 -6.75 17.55 6.97
N GLU A 40 -5.48 17.92 7.15
CA GLU A 40 -5.05 19.32 7.34
C GLU A 40 -5.48 20.19 6.15
N LYS A 41 -5.20 19.74 4.92
CA LYS A 41 -5.63 20.44 3.70
C LYS A 41 -7.15 20.52 3.55
N PHE A 42 -7.87 19.49 3.97
CA PHE A 42 -9.33 19.52 3.97
C PHE A 42 -9.86 20.56 4.97
N ASN A 43 -9.33 20.58 6.19
CA ASN A 43 -9.72 21.53 7.23
C ASN A 43 -9.43 22.98 6.82
N GLU A 44 -8.24 23.24 6.24
CA GLU A 44 -7.88 24.55 5.68
C GLU A 44 -8.85 24.96 4.56
N TYR A 45 -9.17 24.04 3.65
CA TYR A 45 -10.15 24.34 2.61
C TYR A 45 -11.51 24.68 3.20
N SER A 46 -11.96 23.88 4.17
CA SER A 46 -13.27 24.05 4.81
C SER A 46 -13.42 25.44 5.42
N GLU A 47 -12.37 25.91 6.10
CA GLU A 47 -12.28 27.26 6.64
C GLU A 47 -12.31 28.32 5.53
N ASN A 48 -11.45 28.18 4.51
CA ASN A 48 -11.37 29.12 3.38
C ASN A 48 -12.65 29.20 2.54
N ASN A 49 -13.53 28.19 2.63
CA ASN A 49 -14.77 28.10 1.86
C ASN A 49 -16.03 28.15 2.74
N ASN A 50 -15.90 28.47 4.03
CA ASN A 50 -17.00 28.55 4.99
C ASN A 50 -17.90 27.30 5.02
N LEU A 51 -17.32 26.10 4.87
CA LEU A 51 -18.11 24.86 4.93
C LEU A 51 -18.53 24.54 6.38
N ASN A 52 -17.76 25.02 7.37
CA ASN A 52 -17.95 24.73 8.80
C ASN A 52 -17.86 23.23 9.16
N ILE A 53 -17.10 22.45 8.40
CA ILE A 53 -16.92 21.00 8.60
C ILE A 53 -15.45 20.70 8.83
N TYR A 54 -15.11 20.07 9.95
CA TYR A 54 -13.73 19.77 10.32
C TYR A 54 -13.58 18.29 10.63
N ILE A 55 -12.41 17.74 10.37
CA ILE A 55 -12.05 16.37 10.70
C ILE A 55 -11.01 16.38 11.82
N ASN A 56 -11.32 15.69 12.90
CA ASN A 56 -10.41 15.38 14.00
C ASN A 56 -9.82 13.99 13.79
N LEU A 57 -8.51 13.91 13.53
CA LEU A 57 -7.81 12.64 13.30
C LEU A 57 -7.33 12.02 14.61
N ASN A 58 -7.77 10.79 14.87
CA ASN A 58 -7.32 9.97 15.98
C ASN A 58 -6.37 8.88 15.43
N LEU A 59 -5.07 9.10 15.60
CA LEU A 59 -4.05 8.19 15.08
C LEU A 59 -3.64 7.17 16.14
N ILE A 60 -3.70 5.88 15.81
CA ILE A 60 -3.31 4.77 16.69
C ILE A 60 -1.90 4.33 16.30
N THR A 61 -0.91 4.71 17.10
CA THR A 61 0.53 4.44 16.90
C THR A 61 1.05 3.51 17.99
N SER A 62 2.24 2.94 17.80
CA SER A 62 2.94 2.21 18.86
C SER A 62 3.26 3.07 20.09
N LEU A 63 3.29 4.41 19.95
CA LEU A 63 3.59 5.34 21.04
C LEU A 63 2.40 5.63 21.96
N ASN A 64 1.17 5.45 21.47
CA ASN A 64 -0.05 5.84 22.19
C ASN A 64 -1.06 4.68 22.36
N SER A 65 -0.69 3.47 21.94
CA SER A 65 -1.52 2.28 22.05
C SER A 65 -0.71 1.08 22.54
N THR A 66 -1.30 0.29 23.43
CA THR A 66 -0.78 -1.01 23.86
C THR A 66 -1.26 -2.16 22.96
N ALA A 67 -2.20 -1.89 22.05
CA ALA A 67 -2.70 -2.88 21.10
C ALA A 67 -1.65 -3.13 20.03
N ASN A 68 -1.44 -4.41 19.67
CA ASN A 68 -0.65 -4.74 18.50
C ASN A 68 -1.27 -4.02 17.28
N VAL A 69 -0.47 -3.20 16.64
CA VAL A 69 -0.86 -2.35 15.51
C VAL A 69 -1.38 -3.24 14.37
N ASP A 70 -0.86 -4.47 14.21
CA ASP A 70 -1.29 -5.47 13.23
C ASP A 70 -2.77 -5.87 13.33
N ASN A 71 -3.42 -5.64 14.47
CA ASN A 71 -4.83 -6.01 14.70
C ASN A 71 -5.81 -4.84 14.53
N PHE A 72 -5.40 -3.78 13.84
CA PHE A 72 -6.18 -2.55 13.73
C PHE A 72 -7.58 -2.77 13.12
N GLY A 73 -7.71 -3.62 12.09
CA GLY A 73 -9.01 -3.95 11.50
C GLY A 73 -9.96 -4.65 12.48
N PHE A 74 -9.47 -5.62 13.27
CA PHE A 74 -10.27 -6.29 14.30
C PHE A 74 -10.65 -5.37 15.47
N MET A 75 -9.79 -4.42 15.80
CA MET A 75 -10.14 -3.36 16.75
C MET A 75 -11.32 -2.53 16.23
N ILE A 76 -11.29 -2.11 14.95
CA ILE A 76 -12.43 -1.42 14.32
C ILE A 76 -13.67 -2.28 14.34
N GLU A 77 -13.57 -3.57 13.99
CA GLU A 77 -14.70 -4.49 14.02
C GLU A 77 -15.35 -4.54 15.41
N THR A 78 -14.53 -4.62 16.46
CA THR A 78 -15.00 -4.62 17.85
C THR A 78 -15.72 -3.32 18.22
N LEU A 79 -15.22 -2.17 17.77
CA LEU A 79 -15.86 -0.87 17.99
C LEU A 79 -17.23 -0.80 17.30
N LEU A 80 -17.31 -1.26 16.05
CA LEU A 80 -18.54 -1.27 15.25
C LEU A 80 -19.58 -2.23 15.82
N ARG A 81 -19.17 -3.46 16.20
CA ARG A 81 -20.04 -4.45 16.86
C ARG A 81 -20.66 -3.92 18.15
N ASN A 82 -19.87 -3.21 18.95
CA ASN A 82 -20.33 -2.63 20.22
C ASN A 82 -21.21 -1.38 20.04
N LYS A 83 -21.46 -0.93 18.80
CA LYS A 83 -22.24 0.27 18.46
C LYS A 83 -21.82 1.52 19.24
N LYS A 84 -20.55 1.57 19.64
CA LYS A 84 -19.95 2.78 20.21
C LYS A 84 -19.59 3.66 19.02
N ASN A 85 -20.54 4.50 18.61
CA ASN A 85 -20.39 5.49 17.52
C ASN A 85 -19.37 6.58 17.90
N LYS A 86 -18.12 6.20 18.11
CA LYS A 86 -17.03 7.10 18.51
C LYS A 86 -16.39 7.80 17.30
N TYR A 87 -16.46 7.18 16.13
CA TYR A 87 -15.81 7.65 14.91
C TYR A 87 -16.82 7.68 13.76
N ASP A 88 -16.67 8.69 12.91
CA ASP A 88 -17.48 8.92 11.71
C ASP A 88 -16.75 8.43 10.46
N LEU A 89 -15.41 8.41 10.48
CA LEU A 89 -14.54 8.00 9.37
C LEU A 89 -13.52 6.97 9.83
N TYR A 90 -13.34 5.91 9.04
CA TYR A 90 -12.41 4.83 9.33
C TYR A 90 -11.43 4.69 8.16
N TYR A 91 -10.14 4.87 8.43
CA TYR A 91 -9.06 4.58 7.48
C TYR A 91 -8.48 3.23 7.84
N PHE A 92 -8.72 2.21 7.00
CA PHE A 92 -8.29 0.84 7.24
C PHE A 92 -7.79 0.20 5.93
N ASP A 93 -7.03 -0.88 6.06
CA ASP A 93 -6.54 -1.65 4.91
C ASP A 93 -7.68 -2.40 4.21
N TYR A 94 -7.72 -2.36 2.88
CA TYR A 94 -8.82 -2.94 2.10
C TYR A 94 -9.01 -4.45 2.33
N THR A 95 -7.99 -5.16 2.80
CA THR A 95 -8.09 -6.59 3.19
C THR A 95 -9.15 -6.83 4.27
N TYR A 96 -9.51 -5.81 5.06
CA TYR A 96 -10.59 -5.88 6.05
C TYR A 96 -11.98 -5.56 5.50
N THR A 97 -12.14 -5.15 4.24
CA THR A 97 -13.45 -4.88 3.61
C THR A 97 -14.44 -6.04 3.78
N PRO A 98 -14.07 -7.33 3.60
CA PRO A 98 -14.98 -8.46 3.82
C PRO A 98 -15.53 -8.56 5.25
N ILE A 99 -14.77 -8.11 6.24
CA ILE A 99 -15.12 -8.19 7.66
C ILE A 99 -15.90 -6.94 8.09
N LEU A 100 -15.44 -5.76 7.67
CA LEU A 100 -15.96 -4.48 8.13
C LEU A 100 -17.14 -3.97 7.31
N GLY A 101 -17.22 -4.35 6.03
CA GLY A 101 -18.13 -3.72 5.07
C GLY A 101 -19.60 -3.79 5.48
N SER A 102 -20.03 -4.87 6.13
CA SER A 102 -21.42 -5.03 6.61
C SER A 102 -21.85 -4.00 7.67
N TYR A 103 -20.88 -3.37 8.36
CA TYR A 103 -21.12 -2.33 9.35
C TYR A 103 -21.07 -0.91 8.78
N LEU A 104 -20.57 -0.75 7.56
CA LEU A 104 -20.31 0.54 6.94
C LEU A 104 -21.50 1.02 6.11
N LEU A 105 -21.56 2.35 5.91
CA LEU A 105 -22.60 2.99 5.14
C LEU A 105 -22.45 2.67 3.64
N ASP A 106 -23.54 2.28 2.99
CA ASP A 106 -23.57 2.18 1.53
C ASP A 106 -23.51 3.57 0.89
N LEU A 107 -22.49 3.77 0.05
CA LEU A 107 -22.13 5.04 -0.58
C LEU A 107 -22.68 5.19 -2.01
N ASN A 108 -23.25 4.13 -2.60
CA ASN A 108 -23.70 4.14 -4.01
C ASN A 108 -24.57 5.35 -4.36
N ASP A 109 -25.58 5.64 -3.52
CA ASP A 109 -26.49 6.78 -3.71
C ASP A 109 -26.07 8.05 -2.98
N ARG A 110 -24.95 8.00 -2.24
CA ARG A 110 -24.43 9.13 -1.44
C ARG A 110 -23.39 9.93 -2.19
N ILE A 111 -22.74 9.32 -3.18
CA ILE A 111 -21.64 9.91 -3.92
C ILE A 111 -22.07 10.14 -5.37
N PRO A 112 -21.94 11.37 -5.90
CA PRO A 112 -22.22 11.63 -7.30
C PRO A 112 -21.39 10.72 -8.24
N ASN A 113 -22.05 10.09 -9.22
CA ASN A 113 -21.40 9.19 -10.18
C ASN A 113 -20.19 9.80 -10.92
N ASN A 114 -20.23 11.10 -11.20
CA ASN A 114 -19.10 11.80 -11.82
C ASN A 114 -17.87 11.87 -10.90
N LEU A 115 -18.05 11.74 -9.60
CA LEU A 115 -16.98 11.66 -8.63
C LEU A 115 -16.42 10.24 -8.55
N LEU A 116 -17.27 9.20 -8.62
CA LEU A 116 -16.81 7.81 -8.65
C LEU A 116 -15.93 7.53 -9.88
N LYS A 117 -16.23 8.17 -11.02
CA LYS A 117 -15.44 8.06 -12.27
C LYS A 117 -13.97 8.52 -12.16
N ILE A 118 -13.57 9.21 -11.09
CA ILE A 118 -12.16 9.57 -10.93
C ILE A 118 -11.32 8.39 -10.43
N PHE A 119 -11.96 7.42 -9.77
CA PHE A 119 -11.29 6.25 -9.21
C PHE A 119 -11.21 5.13 -10.23
N ASN A 120 -10.25 4.22 -10.02
CA ASN A 120 -10.17 3.00 -10.80
C ASN A 120 -11.41 2.13 -10.50
N SER A 121 -12.18 1.79 -11.54
CA SER A 121 -13.41 1.00 -11.39
C SER A 121 -13.16 -0.38 -10.82
N ASN A 122 -12.03 -1.02 -11.15
CA ASN A 122 -11.68 -2.33 -10.62
C ASN A 122 -11.39 -2.26 -9.12
N VAL A 123 -10.73 -1.19 -8.68
CA VAL A 123 -10.51 -0.96 -7.24
C VAL A 123 -11.84 -0.74 -6.52
N LEU A 124 -12.73 0.10 -7.06
CA LEU A 124 -14.04 0.32 -6.44
C LEU A 124 -14.83 -0.98 -6.30
N LEU A 125 -14.85 -1.79 -7.35
CA LEU A 125 -15.62 -3.04 -7.39
C LEU A 125 -15.00 -4.15 -6.54
N ASN A 126 -13.68 -4.32 -6.57
CA ASN A 126 -13.02 -5.47 -5.96
C ASN A 126 -12.50 -5.22 -4.54
N GLU A 127 -12.18 -3.97 -4.19
CA GLU A 127 -11.51 -3.64 -2.92
C GLU A 127 -12.39 -2.80 -1.99
N CYS A 128 -13.31 -2.00 -2.54
CA CYS A 128 -14.15 -1.07 -1.77
C CYS A 128 -15.63 -1.47 -1.69
N SER A 129 -16.02 -2.60 -2.27
CA SER A 129 -17.43 -3.04 -2.34
C SER A 129 -17.64 -4.41 -1.71
N ILE A 130 -18.83 -4.64 -1.15
CA ILE A 130 -19.29 -5.93 -0.62
C ILE A 130 -20.79 -6.09 -0.91
N GLU A 131 -21.22 -7.24 -1.43
CA GLU A 131 -22.65 -7.51 -1.70
C GLU A 131 -23.35 -6.36 -2.47
N ASP A 132 -22.71 -5.87 -3.54
CA ASP A 132 -23.15 -4.73 -4.37
C ASP A 132 -23.18 -3.35 -3.68
N LYS A 133 -22.78 -3.25 -2.41
CA LYS A 133 -22.66 -1.99 -1.67
C LYS A 133 -21.26 -1.42 -1.80
N LEU A 134 -21.16 -0.14 -2.16
CA LEU A 134 -19.89 0.60 -2.06
C LEU A 134 -19.70 1.04 -0.62
N VAL A 135 -18.80 0.41 0.11
CA VAL A 135 -18.62 0.60 1.57
C VAL A 135 -17.40 1.44 1.93
N GLY A 136 -16.58 1.80 0.95
CA GLY A 136 -15.40 2.62 1.13
C GLY A 136 -15.01 3.37 -0.14
N LEU A 137 -13.99 4.21 -0.02
CA LEU A 137 -13.33 4.86 -1.15
C LEU A 137 -11.82 4.68 -1.01
N PRO A 138 -11.09 4.59 -2.14
CA PRO A 138 -9.63 4.53 -2.10
C PRO A 138 -9.05 5.78 -1.45
N GLY A 139 -8.28 5.58 -0.38
CA GLY A 139 -7.56 6.63 0.29
C GLY A 139 -6.26 6.95 -0.45
N TYR A 140 -5.29 6.07 -0.32
CA TYR A 140 -4.01 6.15 -1.00
C TYR A 140 -3.66 4.78 -1.59
N TYR A 141 -2.68 4.76 -2.48
CA TYR A 141 -2.11 3.54 -3.02
C TYR A 141 -0.63 3.51 -2.67
N ALA A 142 -0.15 2.34 -2.26
CA ALA A 142 1.27 2.04 -2.14
C ALA A 142 1.64 1.06 -3.26
N TYR A 143 2.83 1.24 -3.82
CA TYR A 143 3.38 0.36 -4.84
C TYR A 143 4.85 0.09 -4.52
N SER A 144 5.25 -1.17 -4.60
CA SER A 144 6.67 -1.55 -4.57
C SER A 144 7.33 -1.16 -5.88
N LEU A 145 8.55 -0.63 -5.79
CA LEU A 145 9.36 -0.24 -6.93
C LEU A 145 10.75 -0.85 -6.83
N PHE A 146 11.31 -1.19 -7.98
CA PHE A 146 12.67 -1.66 -8.08
C PHE A 146 13.63 -0.48 -8.24
N TYR A 147 14.52 -0.27 -7.26
CA TYR A 147 15.49 0.82 -7.27
C TYR A 147 16.85 0.35 -7.81
N SER A 148 17.50 1.21 -8.59
CA SER A 148 18.83 0.96 -9.14
C SER A 148 19.80 2.09 -8.77
N ASN A 149 21.05 1.73 -8.49
CA ASN A 149 22.09 2.72 -8.21
C ASN A 149 22.67 3.26 -9.52
N GLU A 150 22.16 4.41 -9.97
CA GLU A 150 22.60 5.05 -11.22
C GLU A 150 24.08 5.41 -11.23
N ILE A 151 24.68 5.72 -10.06
CA ILE A 151 26.10 6.05 -9.96
C ILE A 151 26.96 4.83 -10.35
N LEU A 152 26.64 3.66 -9.80
CA LEU A 152 27.36 2.42 -10.14
C LEU A 152 27.07 1.98 -11.59
N LEU A 153 25.81 2.09 -12.04
CA LEU A 153 25.47 1.77 -13.43
C LEU A 153 26.26 2.64 -14.43
N ASN A 154 26.34 3.96 -14.18
CA ASN A 154 27.08 4.89 -15.03
C ASN A 154 28.60 4.65 -14.96
N LYS A 155 29.16 4.42 -13.76
CA LYS A 155 30.59 4.11 -13.57
C LYS A 155 31.03 2.91 -14.41
N TYR A 156 30.15 1.92 -14.57
CA TYR A 156 30.43 0.68 -15.27
C TYR A 156 29.80 0.57 -16.67
N ASN A 157 29.24 1.68 -17.17
CA ASN A 157 28.56 1.76 -18.46
C ASN A 157 27.50 0.64 -18.65
N LYS A 158 26.63 0.48 -17.65
CA LYS A 158 25.53 -0.48 -17.61
C LYS A 158 24.19 0.23 -17.71
N THR A 159 23.24 -0.38 -18.40
CA THR A 159 21.85 0.09 -18.45
C THR A 159 21.06 -0.45 -17.26
N ILE A 160 19.93 0.20 -16.94
CA ILE A 160 18.98 -0.31 -15.95
C ILE A 160 18.48 -1.69 -16.41
N PRO A 161 18.62 -2.76 -15.58
CA PRO A 161 18.14 -4.09 -15.91
C PRO A 161 16.64 -4.13 -16.14
N LYS A 162 16.19 -4.86 -17.16
CA LYS A 162 14.78 -5.09 -17.48
C LYS A 162 14.34 -6.54 -17.26
N THR A 163 15.28 -7.43 -17.02
CA THR A 163 15.03 -8.85 -16.73
C THR A 163 15.86 -9.30 -15.53
N TRP A 164 15.42 -10.37 -14.87
CA TRP A 164 16.16 -10.96 -13.75
C TRP A 164 17.56 -11.44 -14.15
N ASN A 165 17.72 -11.98 -15.36
CA ASN A 165 19.04 -12.37 -15.88
C ASN A 165 19.96 -11.16 -16.11
N GLU A 166 19.42 -10.05 -16.64
CA GLU A 166 20.18 -8.81 -16.77
C GLU A 166 20.58 -8.25 -15.41
N LEU A 167 19.69 -8.32 -14.41
CA LEU A 167 19.98 -7.92 -13.04
C LEU A 167 21.15 -8.73 -12.49
N VAL A 168 21.07 -10.06 -12.53
CA VAL A 168 22.13 -10.95 -12.02
C VAL A 168 23.46 -10.71 -12.73
N ASN A 169 23.47 -10.68 -14.07
CA ASN A 169 24.70 -10.48 -14.82
C ASN A 169 25.34 -9.10 -14.57
N THR A 170 24.51 -8.05 -14.50
CA THR A 170 24.98 -6.68 -14.22
C THR A 170 25.54 -6.58 -12.80
N SER A 171 24.81 -7.11 -11.84
CA SER A 171 25.19 -7.16 -10.42
C SER A 171 26.51 -7.91 -10.21
N LYS A 172 26.66 -9.10 -10.78
CA LYS A 172 27.91 -9.88 -10.69
C LYS A 172 29.09 -9.11 -11.27
N TYR A 173 28.93 -8.51 -12.44
CA TYR A 173 29.99 -7.69 -13.04
C TYR A 173 30.39 -6.54 -12.12
N ILE A 174 29.42 -5.78 -11.60
CA ILE A 174 29.71 -4.63 -10.73
C ILE A 174 30.39 -5.10 -9.43
N LEU A 175 29.91 -6.15 -8.79
CA LEU A 175 30.53 -6.72 -7.59
C LEU A 175 31.98 -7.14 -7.84
N GLU A 176 32.27 -7.80 -8.96
CA GLU A 176 33.64 -8.18 -9.31
C GLU A 176 34.55 -6.97 -9.54
N GLN A 177 34.05 -5.90 -10.17
CA GLN A 177 34.85 -4.69 -10.40
C GLN A 177 35.06 -3.89 -9.12
N GLU A 178 34.06 -3.80 -8.24
CA GLU A 178 34.17 -3.14 -6.95
C GLU A 178 35.12 -3.89 -6.00
N LYS A 179 35.09 -5.23 -6.02
CA LYS A 179 36.06 -6.06 -5.28
C LYS A 179 37.52 -5.79 -5.69
N LYS A 180 37.79 -5.56 -6.98
CA LYS A 180 39.14 -5.18 -7.45
C LYS A 180 39.61 -3.82 -6.92
N LEU A 181 38.68 -2.97 -6.49
CA LEU A 181 38.92 -1.67 -5.86
C LEU A 181 38.86 -1.75 -4.33
N ASN A 182 38.91 -2.96 -3.75
CA ASN A 182 38.76 -3.23 -2.31
C ASN A 182 37.41 -2.82 -1.70
N ASN A 183 36.36 -2.68 -2.51
CA ASN A 183 34.99 -2.51 -2.00
C ASN A 183 34.30 -3.88 -1.92
N THR A 184 34.32 -4.48 -0.73
CA THR A 184 33.76 -5.82 -0.47
C THR A 184 32.40 -5.80 0.22
N ASP A 185 31.96 -4.64 0.68
CA ASP A 185 30.74 -4.49 1.50
C ASP A 185 29.49 -4.25 0.65
N LEU A 186 29.65 -4.14 -0.67
CA LEU A 186 28.56 -3.90 -1.59
C LEU A 186 27.61 -5.12 -1.65
N ILE A 187 26.34 -4.88 -1.33
CA ILE A 187 25.24 -5.82 -1.52
C ILE A 187 24.55 -5.46 -2.84
N ALA A 188 24.48 -6.41 -3.78
CA ALA A 188 23.92 -6.12 -5.09
C ALA A 188 22.39 -6.17 -5.15
N TYR A 189 21.76 -6.96 -4.27
CA TYR A 189 20.31 -7.07 -4.24
C TYR A 189 19.80 -7.34 -2.82
N ASN A 190 18.74 -6.63 -2.43
CA ASN A 190 17.92 -6.92 -1.27
C ASN A 190 16.48 -7.09 -1.74
N GLY A 191 15.93 -8.30 -1.57
CA GLY A 191 14.59 -8.65 -2.01
C GLY A 191 13.51 -8.52 -0.95
N LEU A 192 13.82 -7.99 0.25
CA LEU A 192 12.87 -7.77 1.34
C LEU A 192 12.04 -9.02 1.68
N PHE A 193 12.72 -10.12 1.98
CA PHE A 193 12.10 -11.37 2.44
C PHE A 193 12.22 -11.51 3.97
N ASN A 194 11.60 -10.60 4.72
CA ASN A 194 11.45 -10.69 6.17
C ASN A 194 10.26 -11.57 6.56
N ASP A 195 10.16 -11.92 7.85
CA ASP A 195 9.10 -12.80 8.39
C ASP A 195 7.74 -12.10 8.60
N ASP A 196 7.61 -10.86 8.12
CA ASP A 196 6.37 -10.07 8.20
C ASP A 196 5.63 -10.04 6.84
N GLU A 197 4.53 -9.29 6.77
CA GLU A 197 3.67 -9.19 5.58
C GLU A 197 4.43 -8.72 4.31
N GLU A 198 5.42 -7.83 4.47
CA GLU A 198 6.30 -7.38 3.38
C GLU A 198 7.03 -8.54 2.67
N GLY A 199 7.44 -9.58 3.40
CA GLY A 199 8.07 -10.76 2.81
C GLY A 199 7.12 -11.58 1.94
N ILE A 200 5.84 -11.63 2.33
CA ILE A 200 4.78 -12.26 1.53
C ILE A 200 4.51 -11.43 0.27
N CYS A 201 4.49 -10.10 0.37
CA CYS A 201 4.38 -9.20 -0.78
C CYS A 201 5.53 -9.40 -1.77
N SER A 202 6.78 -9.45 -1.30
CA SER A 202 7.95 -9.76 -2.13
C SER A 202 7.81 -11.10 -2.84
N LEU A 203 7.40 -12.16 -2.13
CA LEU A 203 7.16 -13.48 -2.73
C LEU A 203 6.07 -13.42 -3.81
N TYR A 204 4.96 -12.74 -3.54
CA TYR A 204 3.87 -12.56 -4.49
C TYR A 204 4.35 -11.85 -5.77
N GLU A 205 5.12 -10.77 -5.63
CA GLU A 205 5.70 -10.02 -6.75
C GLU A 205 6.64 -10.89 -7.59
N PHE A 206 7.47 -11.73 -6.96
CA PHE A 206 8.34 -12.67 -7.65
C PHE A 206 7.55 -13.70 -8.47
N ILE A 207 6.55 -14.35 -7.86
CA ILE A 207 5.69 -15.31 -8.57
C ILE A 207 5.02 -14.61 -9.76
N TYR A 208 4.48 -13.42 -9.54
CA TYR A 208 3.81 -12.65 -10.59
C TYR A 208 4.76 -12.18 -11.70
N SER A 209 6.03 -11.95 -11.39
CA SER A 209 7.05 -11.60 -12.39
C SER A 209 7.37 -12.73 -13.37
N CYS A 210 7.10 -13.99 -12.99
CA CYS A 210 7.34 -15.18 -13.81
C CYS A 210 6.14 -15.56 -14.70
N ARG A 211 5.05 -14.79 -14.67
CA ARG A 211 3.86 -15.04 -15.50
C ARG A 211 4.19 -15.10 -17.00
N GLU A 212 3.42 -15.90 -17.74
CA GLU A 212 3.67 -16.15 -19.18
C GLU A 212 3.62 -14.88 -20.04
N SER A 213 2.73 -13.94 -19.69
CA SER A 213 2.59 -12.66 -20.39
C SER A 213 2.12 -11.57 -19.43
N VAL A 214 2.28 -10.30 -19.83
CA VAL A 214 1.85 -9.15 -19.01
C VAL A 214 0.39 -9.22 -18.60
N ASN A 215 -0.47 -9.83 -19.44
CA ASN A 215 -1.91 -9.94 -19.24
C ASN A 215 -2.34 -11.24 -18.53
N SER A 216 -1.40 -12.13 -18.23
CA SER A 216 -1.71 -13.39 -17.55
C SER A 216 -2.17 -13.11 -16.11
N PRO A 217 -3.15 -13.88 -15.59
CA PRO A 217 -3.57 -13.76 -14.19
C PRO A 217 -2.42 -14.20 -13.26
N PHE A 218 -2.63 -14.03 -11.96
CA PHE A 218 -1.71 -14.58 -10.98
C PHE A 218 -1.58 -16.11 -11.18
N PRO A 219 -0.35 -16.66 -11.25
CA PRO A 219 -0.14 -18.09 -11.45
C PRO A 219 -0.78 -18.94 -10.34
N ASP A 220 -1.29 -20.13 -10.69
CA ASP A 220 -1.65 -21.12 -9.68
C ASP A 220 -0.41 -21.51 -8.87
N LEU A 221 -0.53 -21.59 -7.54
CA LEU A 221 0.61 -21.85 -6.64
C LEU A 221 1.23 -23.24 -6.81
N ARG A 222 0.54 -24.17 -7.48
CA ARG A 222 1.03 -25.52 -7.84
C ARG A 222 1.52 -25.60 -9.28
N SER A 223 1.51 -24.49 -10.02
CA SER A 223 1.93 -24.46 -11.42
C SER A 223 3.45 -24.54 -11.57
N GLU A 224 3.88 -24.94 -12.75
CA GLU A 224 5.28 -24.87 -13.18
C GLU A 224 5.84 -23.44 -13.09
N THR A 225 5.02 -22.43 -13.32
CA THR A 225 5.40 -21.02 -13.17
C THR A 225 5.73 -20.67 -11.73
N ALA A 226 4.95 -21.16 -10.76
CA ALA A 226 5.24 -20.97 -9.35
C ALA A 226 6.57 -21.65 -8.97
N ILE A 227 6.80 -22.89 -9.43
CA ILE A 227 8.07 -23.61 -9.22
C ILE A 227 9.26 -22.80 -9.77
N LYS A 228 9.18 -22.34 -11.03
CA LYS A 228 10.22 -21.52 -11.66
C LYS A 228 10.51 -20.23 -10.90
N SER A 229 9.49 -19.61 -10.30
CA SER A 229 9.69 -18.40 -9.51
C SER A 229 10.47 -18.67 -8.22
N LEU A 230 10.23 -19.81 -7.56
CA LEU A 230 11.00 -20.23 -6.38
C LEU A 230 12.44 -20.59 -6.75
N GLU A 231 12.64 -21.26 -7.88
CA GLU A 231 13.98 -21.52 -8.43
C GLU A 231 14.72 -20.22 -8.74
N LEU A 232 14.03 -19.23 -9.30
CA LEU A 232 14.58 -17.90 -9.57
C LEU A 232 14.96 -17.17 -8.28
N ILE A 233 14.12 -17.19 -7.25
CA ILE A 233 14.44 -16.61 -5.94
C ILE A 233 15.71 -17.26 -5.38
N LYS A 234 15.79 -18.60 -5.43
CA LYS A 234 16.98 -19.35 -4.99
C LYS A 234 18.22 -18.99 -5.80
N TYR A 235 18.08 -18.85 -7.12
CA TYR A 235 19.17 -18.43 -8.01
C TYR A 235 19.69 -17.03 -7.65
N ILE A 236 18.80 -16.05 -7.51
CA ILE A 236 19.17 -14.67 -7.13
C ILE A 236 19.81 -14.63 -5.74
N LYS A 237 19.25 -15.38 -4.78
CA LYS A 237 19.80 -15.50 -3.42
C LYS A 237 21.27 -15.95 -3.46
N ASN A 238 21.55 -17.00 -4.22
CA ASN A 238 22.88 -17.59 -4.27
C ASN A 238 23.89 -16.74 -5.05
N GLU A 239 23.44 -16.01 -6.07
CA GLU A 239 24.35 -15.29 -6.96
C GLU A 239 24.66 -13.86 -6.52
N ILE A 240 23.67 -13.11 -5.98
CA ILE A 240 23.79 -11.66 -5.81
C ILE A 240 23.15 -11.07 -4.53
N ALA A 241 22.35 -11.83 -3.78
CA ALA A 241 21.69 -11.29 -2.60
C ALA A 241 22.59 -11.28 -1.36
N SER A 242 22.26 -10.44 -0.38
CA SER A 242 22.86 -10.54 0.96
C SER A 242 22.47 -11.88 1.58
N GLY A 243 23.44 -12.74 1.89
CA GLY A 243 23.23 -14.05 2.53
C GLY A 243 22.68 -14.01 3.96
N ILE A 244 21.97 -12.95 4.36
CA ILE A 244 21.25 -12.84 5.63
C ILE A 244 19.94 -13.61 5.44
N ASP A 245 19.94 -14.86 5.90
CA ASP A 245 18.82 -15.80 6.10
C ASP A 245 17.48 -15.47 5.43
N ILE A 246 17.48 -15.45 4.10
CA ILE A 246 16.27 -15.56 3.30
C ILE A 246 15.84 -17.04 3.39
N LEU A 247 14.98 -17.37 4.34
CA LEU A 247 14.39 -18.71 4.57
C LEU A 247 15.39 -19.76 5.08
N SER A 248 15.44 -19.93 6.41
CA SER A 248 15.84 -21.19 7.04
C SER A 248 14.63 -22.16 6.99
N ILE A 249 14.48 -22.87 5.88
CA ILE A 249 13.61 -24.06 5.81
C ILE A 249 14.44 -25.27 6.18
#